data_AF-A0A7S0VPM0-F1
#
_entry.id   AF-A0A7S0VPM0-F1
#
_cell.length_a   1.000
_cell.length_b   1.000
_cell.length_c   1.000
_cell.angle_alpha   90.00
_cell.angle_beta   90.00
_cell.angle_gamma   90.00
#
_symmetry.space_group_name_H-M   'P 1'
#
loop_
_entity.id
_entity.type
_entity.pdbx_description
1 polymer ?
#
loop_
_entity_poly.entity_id
_entity_poly.type
_entity_poly.pdbx_seq_one_letter_code
_entity_poly.pdbx_strand_id
1 'polypeptide(L)'
;SSNPSPPNAPPPPSVLERMQRSQQLLINFHTLRQKMDAPHPLWIVINPFLQIPVFILISGALNAMCRGHWPGMNREGMLWFPDLTQTAYDWNTGEMPLGPLGFVLPFAIYALTMTSLRIGIGASGLRVMNAMKGDTLMGEQTAMGSLLRSLPTLLYISTTLGLYFKVQMPHGVLEHWMTSAVFTLTLQGAMRQPA
;
A
#
# COMPACT_ATOMS: atom_id res chain seq x y z
N SER A 1 -17.17 -36.88 48.49
CA SER A 1 -17.48 -35.86 47.46
C SER A 1 -16.37 -35.91 46.42
N SER A 2 -16.55 -36.69 45.35
CA SER A 2 -15.58 -36.85 44.26
C SER A 2 -15.94 -35.86 43.15
N ASN A 3 -15.10 -34.85 42.98
CA ASN A 3 -15.24 -33.82 41.96
C ASN A 3 -14.93 -34.43 40.57
N PRO A 4 -15.82 -34.35 39.56
CA PRO A 4 -15.52 -34.87 38.23
C PRO A 4 -14.54 -33.93 37.51
N SER A 5 -13.40 -34.48 37.08
CA SER A 5 -12.41 -33.81 36.25
C SER A 5 -13.03 -33.30 34.94
N PRO A 6 -12.64 -32.12 34.43
CA PRO A 6 -13.16 -31.62 33.17
C PRO A 6 -12.78 -32.55 32.00
N PRO A 7 -13.65 -32.69 30.97
CA PRO A 7 -13.43 -33.59 29.86
C PRO A 7 -12.15 -33.21 29.11
N ASN A 8 -11.31 -34.21 28.85
CA ASN A 8 -10.06 -34.09 28.10
C ASN A 8 -10.28 -33.32 26.80
N ALA A 9 -9.65 -32.15 26.68
CA ALA A 9 -9.53 -31.46 25.40
C ALA A 9 -8.85 -32.39 24.39
N PRO A 10 -9.30 -32.44 23.12
CA PRO A 10 -8.68 -33.29 22.12
C PRO A 10 -7.19 -32.93 21.98
N PRO A 11 -6.30 -33.94 21.83
CA PRO A 11 -4.87 -33.69 21.69
C PRO A 11 -4.60 -32.83 20.46
N PRO A 12 -3.57 -31.96 20.50
CA PRO A 12 -3.24 -31.11 19.37
C PRO A 12 -2.95 -32.00 18.13
N PRO A 13 -3.46 -31.63 16.95
CA PRO A 13 -3.31 -32.45 15.75
C PRO A 13 -1.84 -32.64 15.42
N SER A 14 -1.50 -33.87 15.01
CA SER A 14 -0.14 -34.27 14.65
C SER A 14 0.38 -33.45 13.46
N VAL A 15 1.70 -33.36 13.31
CA VAL A 15 2.34 -32.59 12.21
C VAL A 15 1.88 -33.12 10.83
N LEU A 16 1.71 -34.43 10.71
CA LEU A 16 1.23 -35.09 9.49
C LEU A 16 -0.20 -34.66 9.14
N GLU A 17 -1.12 -34.66 10.12
CA GLU A 17 -2.50 -34.23 9.92
C GLU A 17 -2.59 -32.75 9.54
N ARG A 18 -1.73 -31.90 10.11
CA ARG A 18 -1.62 -30.48 9.72
C ARG A 18 -1.14 -30.32 8.28
N MET A 19 -0.17 -31.12 7.84
CA MET A 19 0.34 -31.11 6.46
C MET A 19 -0.70 -31.61 5.46
N GLN A 20 -1.43 -32.69 5.79
CA GLN A 20 -2.51 -33.19 4.93
C GLN A 20 -3.65 -32.17 4.82
N ARG A 21 -4.02 -31.52 5.94
CA ARG A 21 -5.02 -30.45 5.95
C ARG A 21 -4.59 -29.23 5.13
N SER A 22 -3.32 -28.84 5.19
CA SER A 22 -2.81 -27.73 4.38
C SER A 22 -2.76 -28.08 2.89
N GLN A 23 -2.38 -29.30 2.54
CA GLN A 23 -2.44 -29.78 1.14
C GLN A 23 -3.87 -29.77 0.60
N GLN A 24 -4.85 -30.28 1.37
CA GLN A 24 -6.26 -30.26 0.98
C GLN A 24 -6.79 -28.83 0.80
N LEU A 25 -6.40 -27.90 1.67
CA LEU A 25 -6.73 -26.49 1.51
C LEU A 25 -6.18 -25.92 0.19
N LEU A 26 -4.90 -26.17 -0.11
CA LEU A 26 -4.27 -25.68 -1.34
C LEU A 26 -4.95 -26.21 -2.60
N ILE A 27 -5.34 -27.49 -2.61
CA ILE A 27 -6.07 -28.10 -3.73
C ILE A 27 -7.45 -27.47 -3.89
N ASN A 28 -8.18 -27.28 -2.77
CA ASN A 28 -9.48 -26.62 -2.78
C ASN A 28 -9.39 -25.18 -3.28
N PHE A 29 -8.37 -24.41 -2.83
CA PHE A 29 -8.11 -23.06 -3.33
C PHE A 29 -7.81 -23.05 -4.82
N HIS A 30 -7.00 -23.98 -5.32
CA HIS A 30 -6.67 -24.04 -6.74
C HIS A 30 -7.90 -24.34 -7.59
N THR A 31 -8.72 -25.29 -7.16
CA THR A 31 -9.96 -25.69 -7.82
C THR A 31 -10.98 -24.54 -7.82
N LEU A 32 -11.17 -23.87 -6.68
CA LEU A 32 -12.10 -22.74 -6.57
C LEU A 32 -11.65 -21.56 -7.43
N ARG A 33 -10.33 -21.33 -7.50
CA ARG A 33 -9.74 -20.30 -8.35
C ARG A 33 -9.98 -20.57 -9.84
N GLN A 34 -9.76 -21.81 -10.29
CA GLN A 34 -10.02 -22.19 -11.69
C GLN A 34 -11.50 -22.02 -12.05
N LYS A 35 -12.41 -22.35 -11.13
CA LYS A 35 -13.86 -22.17 -11.34
C LYS A 35 -14.29 -20.71 -11.41
N MET A 36 -13.59 -19.82 -10.71
CA MET A 36 -13.89 -18.38 -10.64
C MET A 36 -13.08 -17.56 -11.65
N ASP A 37 -12.29 -18.22 -12.52
CA ASP A 37 -11.32 -17.61 -13.44
C ASP A 37 -10.43 -16.53 -12.78
N ALA A 38 -10.09 -16.74 -11.52
CA ALA A 38 -9.42 -15.73 -10.72
C ALA A 38 -7.90 -15.71 -11.00
N PRO A 39 -7.27 -14.52 -11.07
CA PRO A 39 -5.84 -14.38 -11.36
C PRO A 39 -4.95 -15.06 -10.31
N HIS A 40 -3.72 -15.39 -10.69
CA HIS A 40 -2.77 -16.05 -9.80
C HIS A 40 -2.48 -15.20 -8.57
N PRO A 41 -2.47 -15.75 -7.34
CA PRO A 41 -2.15 -14.95 -6.13
C PRO A 41 -0.76 -14.31 -6.20
N LEU A 42 0.14 -14.88 -7.01
CA LEU A 42 1.45 -14.31 -7.34
C LEU A 42 1.38 -12.91 -7.97
N TRP A 43 0.26 -12.56 -8.63
CA TRP A 43 0.04 -11.21 -9.16
C TRP A 43 0.12 -10.13 -8.08
N ILE A 44 -0.25 -10.44 -6.83
CA ILE A 44 -0.15 -9.51 -5.70
C ILE A 44 1.31 -9.12 -5.41
N VAL A 45 2.26 -10.02 -5.68
CA VAL A 45 3.69 -9.80 -5.45
C VAL A 45 4.38 -9.26 -6.70
N ILE A 46 4.06 -9.80 -7.87
CA ILE A 46 4.67 -9.37 -9.14
C ILE A 46 4.35 -7.90 -9.43
N ASN A 47 3.11 -7.47 -9.19
CA ASN A 47 2.68 -6.11 -9.50
C ASN A 47 3.53 -5.05 -8.78
N PRO A 48 3.66 -5.03 -7.43
CA PRO A 48 4.54 -4.09 -6.76
C PRO A 48 6.02 -4.30 -7.10
N PHE A 49 6.46 -5.54 -7.36
CA PHE A 49 7.85 -5.81 -7.74
C PHE A 49 8.26 -5.15 -9.06
N LEU A 50 7.34 -5.05 -10.03
CA LEU A 50 7.56 -4.33 -11.27
C LEU A 50 7.29 -2.83 -11.14
N GLN A 51 6.26 -2.45 -10.38
CA GLN A 51 5.85 -1.05 -10.23
C GLN A 51 6.87 -0.20 -9.47
N ILE A 52 7.42 -0.72 -8.35
CA ILE A 52 8.30 0.05 -7.46
C ILE A 52 9.59 0.51 -8.17
N PRO A 53 10.34 -0.35 -8.88
CA PRO A 53 11.56 0.08 -9.57
C PRO A 53 11.31 1.14 -10.64
N VAL A 54 10.25 0.98 -11.44
CA VAL A 54 9.89 1.96 -12.48
C VAL A 54 9.54 3.30 -11.86
N PHE A 55 8.76 3.29 -10.78
CA PHE A 55 8.38 4.50 -10.05
C PHE A 55 9.60 5.23 -9.45
N ILE A 56 10.53 4.48 -8.86
CA ILE A 56 11.78 5.03 -8.30
C ILE A 56 12.65 5.61 -9.42
N LEU A 57 12.79 4.91 -10.55
CA LEU A 57 13.59 5.36 -11.68
C LEU A 57 13.07 6.71 -12.23
N ILE A 58 11.76 6.81 -12.48
CA ILE A 58 11.14 8.04 -13.00
C ILE A 58 11.27 9.17 -11.97
N SER A 59 10.96 8.90 -10.70
CA SER A 59 11.09 9.89 -9.63
C SER A 59 12.53 10.39 -9.49
N GLY A 60 13.51 9.49 -9.57
CA GLY A 60 14.94 9.81 -9.50
C GLY A 60 15.41 10.62 -10.70
N ALA A 61 14.98 10.25 -11.91
CA ALA A 61 15.29 10.99 -13.13
C ALA A 61 14.72 12.42 -13.07
N LEU A 62 13.44 12.57 -12.70
CA LEU A 62 12.81 13.89 -12.54
C LEU A 62 13.51 14.73 -11.47
N ASN A 63 13.91 14.13 -10.35
CA ASN A 63 14.63 14.83 -9.30
C ASN A 63 16.00 15.33 -9.82
N ALA A 64 16.73 14.49 -10.54
CA ALA A 64 18.00 14.85 -11.16
C ALA A 64 17.83 15.96 -12.20
N MET A 65 16.78 15.91 -13.03
CA MET A 65 16.47 16.97 -14.00
C MET A 65 16.11 18.30 -13.33
N CYS A 66 15.33 18.27 -12.24
CA CYS A 66 14.99 19.46 -11.47
C CYS A 66 16.26 20.12 -10.88
N ARG A 67 17.12 19.32 -10.24
CA ARG A 67 18.38 19.80 -9.65
C ARG A 67 19.41 20.24 -10.70
N GLY A 68 19.39 19.59 -11.86
CA GLY A 68 20.21 19.92 -13.01
C GLY A 68 19.73 21.14 -13.81
N HIS A 69 18.64 21.79 -13.37
CA HIS A 69 18.02 22.93 -14.05
C HIS A 69 17.75 22.66 -15.54
N TRP A 70 17.20 21.48 -15.83
CA TRP A 70 16.89 21.09 -17.20
C TRP A 70 16.00 22.14 -17.87
N PRO A 71 16.26 22.51 -19.15
CA PRO A 71 15.48 23.53 -19.84
C PRO A 71 13.98 23.24 -19.80
N GLY A 72 13.17 24.25 -19.49
CA GLY A 72 11.72 24.15 -19.34
C GLY A 72 11.27 23.98 -17.89
N MET A 73 12.00 23.25 -17.04
CA MET A 73 11.56 22.96 -15.66
C MET A 73 11.47 24.19 -14.75
N ASN A 74 12.27 25.23 -15.04
CA ASN A 74 12.36 26.45 -14.25
C ASN A 74 11.55 27.63 -14.81
N ARG A 75 10.94 27.48 -15.99
CA ARG A 75 10.26 28.56 -16.70
C ARG A 75 8.87 28.19 -17.18
N GLU A 76 8.63 26.92 -17.44
CA GLU A 76 7.38 26.37 -17.96
C GLU A 76 6.74 25.48 -16.90
N GLY A 77 6.45 26.07 -15.75
CA GLY A 77 5.78 25.34 -14.69
C GLY A 77 4.35 24.92 -15.04
N MET A 78 3.79 23.99 -14.25
CA MET A 78 2.46 23.42 -14.48
C MET A 78 1.47 23.91 -13.43
N LEU A 79 0.22 24.14 -13.84
CA LEU A 79 -0.86 24.67 -12.98
C LEU A 79 -0.54 26.06 -12.41
N TRP A 80 -0.44 26.19 -11.09
CA TRP A 80 -0.14 27.44 -10.38
C TRP A 80 1.31 27.51 -9.88
N PHE A 81 2.16 26.55 -10.27
CA PHE A 81 3.59 26.56 -9.99
C PHE A 81 4.34 27.11 -11.19
N PRO A 82 5.00 28.28 -11.10
CA PRO A 82 5.78 28.82 -12.20
C PRO A 82 7.12 28.09 -12.39
N ASP A 83 7.62 27.44 -11.34
CA ASP A 83 8.90 26.74 -11.32
C ASP A 83 8.75 25.37 -10.64
N LEU A 84 9.04 24.30 -11.38
CA LEU A 84 8.90 22.91 -10.93
C LEU A 84 10.10 22.43 -10.12
N THR A 85 11.19 23.17 -10.12
CA THR A 85 12.42 22.81 -9.42
C THR A 85 12.36 23.13 -7.93
N GLN A 86 11.46 24.04 -7.54
CA GLN A 86 11.29 24.49 -6.17
C GLN A 86 10.64 23.41 -5.30
N THR A 87 10.96 23.42 -4.01
CA THR A 87 10.36 22.55 -3.00
C THR A 87 9.23 23.27 -2.28
N ALA A 88 8.39 22.55 -1.53
CA ALA A 88 7.33 23.21 -0.75
C ALA A 88 7.90 23.96 0.46
N TYR A 89 8.96 23.40 1.05
CA TYR A 89 9.70 23.98 2.16
C TYR A 89 11.14 23.49 2.15
N ASP A 90 12.09 24.41 2.29
CA ASP A 90 13.50 24.07 2.48
C ASP A 90 13.86 24.12 3.97
N TRP A 91 14.25 22.97 4.53
CA TRP A 91 14.63 22.87 5.94
C TRP A 91 15.98 23.52 6.26
N ASN A 92 16.84 23.71 5.26
CA ASN A 92 18.15 24.31 5.47
C ASN A 92 18.06 25.82 5.61
N THR A 93 17.19 26.47 4.82
CA THR A 93 17.01 27.92 4.79
C THR A 93 15.79 28.39 5.57
N GLY A 94 14.83 27.50 5.83
CA GLY A 94 13.54 27.83 6.45
C GLY A 94 12.59 28.57 5.50
N GLU A 95 12.89 28.60 4.20
CA GLU A 95 12.13 29.35 3.21
C GLU A 95 11.01 28.51 2.58
N MET A 96 9.94 29.20 2.22
CA MET A 96 8.82 28.69 1.44
C MET A 96 8.86 29.36 0.06
N PRO A 97 9.61 28.82 -0.92
CA PRO A 97 9.88 29.53 -2.18
C PRO A 97 8.62 29.75 -3.01
N LEU A 98 7.64 28.84 -2.92
CA LEU A 98 6.32 28.95 -3.55
C LEU A 98 5.24 29.47 -2.59
N GLY A 99 5.63 29.97 -1.42
CA GLY A 99 4.72 30.33 -0.33
C GLY A 99 3.86 29.16 0.15
N PRO A 100 2.74 29.45 0.86
CA PRO A 100 1.84 28.42 1.39
C PRO A 100 1.23 27.51 0.32
N LEU A 101 1.13 27.97 -0.93
CA LEU A 101 0.57 27.18 -2.04
C LEU A 101 1.47 26.00 -2.44
N GLY A 102 2.77 26.05 -2.11
CA GLY A 102 3.70 24.92 -2.28
C GLY A 102 3.24 23.63 -1.58
N PHE A 103 2.45 23.76 -0.51
CA PHE A 103 2.00 22.60 0.26
C PHE A 103 0.79 21.88 -0.35
N VAL A 104 0.09 22.48 -1.32
CA VAL A 104 -1.13 21.91 -1.90
C VAL A 104 -0.83 20.54 -2.54
N LEU A 105 0.26 20.41 -3.31
CA LEU A 105 0.62 19.17 -3.98
C LEU A 105 0.97 18.04 -2.99
N PRO A 106 1.91 18.23 -2.03
CA PRO A 106 2.21 17.22 -1.01
C PRO A 106 0.97 16.75 -0.24
N PHE A 107 0.09 17.67 0.17
CA PHE A 107 -1.13 17.32 0.89
C PHE A 107 -2.16 16.62 0.01
N ALA A 108 -2.33 17.03 -1.24
CA ALA A 108 -3.21 16.36 -2.19
C ALA A 108 -2.75 14.90 -2.41
N ILE A 109 -1.46 14.67 -2.64
CA ILE A 109 -0.90 13.32 -2.81
C ILE A 109 -1.13 12.48 -1.55
N TYR A 110 -0.92 13.07 -0.36
CA TYR A 110 -1.19 12.41 0.92
C TYR A 110 -2.66 12.01 1.05
N ALA A 111 -3.59 12.92 0.77
CA ALA A 111 -5.03 12.64 0.84
C ALA A 111 -5.45 11.55 -0.14
N LEU A 112 -4.94 11.58 -1.38
CA LEU A 112 -5.20 10.57 -2.39
C LEU A 112 -4.66 9.19 -1.95
N THR A 113 -3.44 9.16 -1.45
CA THR A 113 -2.80 7.91 -1.00
C THR A 113 -3.52 7.35 0.23
N MET A 114 -3.91 8.19 1.20
CA MET A 114 -4.70 7.78 2.35
C MET A 114 -6.08 7.24 1.96
N THR A 115 -6.72 7.85 0.97
CA THR A 115 -7.99 7.37 0.43
C THR A 115 -7.83 6.00 -0.23
N SER A 116 -6.76 5.83 -1.02
CA SER A 116 -6.41 4.55 -1.67
C SER A 116 -6.16 3.45 -0.63
N LEU A 117 -5.42 3.76 0.44
CA LEU A 117 -5.20 2.83 1.55
C LEU A 117 -6.49 2.47 2.27
N ARG A 118 -7.36 3.44 2.56
CA ARG A 118 -8.67 3.18 3.19
C ARG A 118 -9.54 2.28 2.32
N ILE A 119 -9.54 2.50 1.01
CA ILE A 119 -10.28 1.69 0.04
C ILE A 119 -9.73 0.27 -0.02
N GLY A 120 -8.40 0.11 -0.14
CA GLY A 120 -7.74 -1.20 -0.21
C GLY A 120 -7.84 -2.00 1.10
N ILE A 121 -7.59 -1.35 2.24
CA ILE A 121 -7.66 -1.99 3.56
C ILE A 121 -9.11 -2.23 3.97
N GLY A 122 -10.06 -1.33 3.68
CA GLY A 122 -11.47 -1.52 4.04
C GLY A 122 -12.08 -2.78 3.43
N ALA A 123 -11.73 -3.11 2.19
CA ALA A 123 -12.18 -4.34 1.52
C ALA A 123 -11.50 -5.62 2.06
N SER A 124 -10.26 -5.51 2.52
CA SER A 124 -9.41 -6.64 2.91
C SER A 124 -9.48 -6.93 4.42
N GLY A 125 -9.45 -5.88 5.23
CA GLY A 125 -9.45 -5.90 6.69
C GLY A 125 -10.75 -6.41 7.28
N LEU A 126 -11.92 -6.09 6.70
CA LEU A 126 -13.19 -6.62 7.16
C LEU A 126 -13.28 -8.15 6.94
N ARG A 127 -12.76 -8.64 5.81
CA ARG A 127 -12.71 -10.09 5.50
C ARG A 127 -11.72 -10.82 6.41
N VAL A 128 -10.54 -10.23 6.65
CA VAL A 128 -9.53 -10.77 7.55
C VAL A 128 -9.99 -10.75 9.01
N MET A 129 -10.67 -9.69 9.48
CA MET A 129 -11.27 -9.63 10.81
C MET A 129 -12.42 -10.62 10.98
N ASN A 130 -13.31 -10.76 9.99
CA ASN A 130 -14.41 -11.73 10.03
C ASN A 130 -13.88 -13.18 10.02
N ALA A 131 -12.84 -13.45 9.24
CA ALA A 131 -12.20 -14.76 9.19
C ALA A 131 -11.30 -15.06 10.41
N MET A 132 -10.96 -14.05 11.22
CA MET A 132 -10.35 -14.21 12.54
C MET A 132 -11.38 -14.36 13.68
N LYS A 133 -12.62 -13.91 13.48
CA LYS A 133 -13.72 -14.04 14.46
C LYS A 133 -14.40 -15.41 14.38
N GLY A 134 -14.39 -16.03 13.20
CA GLY A 134 -14.68 -17.45 13.02
C GLY A 134 -13.40 -18.25 13.23
N ASP A 135 -13.31 -18.93 14.37
CA ASP A 135 -12.34 -19.98 14.68
C ASP A 135 -11.98 -20.80 13.42
N THR A 136 -10.68 -21.04 13.15
CA THR A 136 -10.09 -21.77 11.99
C THR A 136 -9.65 -21.02 10.71
N LEU A 137 -8.84 -19.97 10.80
CA LEU A 137 -7.82 -19.72 9.77
C LEU A 137 -6.41 -19.82 10.32
N MET A 138 -5.85 -21.03 10.15
CA MET A 138 -4.44 -21.32 9.91
C MET A 138 -3.43 -20.31 10.51
N GLY A 139 -2.94 -20.65 11.70
CA GLY A 139 -1.61 -20.21 12.14
C GLY A 139 -1.60 -19.00 13.06
N GLU A 140 -2.15 -19.17 14.26
CA GLU A 140 -2.02 -18.29 15.44
C GLU A 140 -0.54 -17.97 15.80
N GLN A 141 0.45 -18.59 15.14
CA GLN A 141 1.88 -18.45 15.41
C GLN A 141 2.78 -18.33 14.16
N THR A 142 2.24 -17.96 13.00
CA THR A 142 3.08 -17.77 11.81
C THR A 142 3.44 -16.29 11.65
N ALA A 143 4.71 -15.97 11.44
CA ALA A 143 5.20 -14.59 11.25
C ALA A 143 4.40 -13.80 10.19
N MET A 144 3.89 -14.50 9.17
CA MET A 144 3.00 -13.95 8.14
C MET A 144 1.67 -13.40 8.71
N GLY A 145 1.05 -14.07 9.69
CA GLY A 145 -0.20 -13.60 10.29
C GLY A 145 -0.02 -12.32 11.11
N SER A 146 1.08 -12.24 11.87
CA SER A 146 1.47 -11.01 12.60
C SER A 146 1.81 -9.86 11.65
N LEU A 147 2.50 -10.14 10.55
CA LEU A 147 2.79 -9.17 9.50
C LEU A 147 1.49 -8.63 8.86
N LEU A 148 0.58 -9.52 8.45
CA LEU A 148 -0.70 -9.11 7.85
C LEU A 148 -1.55 -8.28 8.81
N ARG A 149 -1.47 -8.55 10.12
CA ARG A 149 -2.18 -7.78 11.15
C ARG A 149 -1.59 -6.37 11.35
N SER A 150 -0.27 -6.25 11.28
CA SER A 150 0.45 -4.97 11.45
C SER A 150 0.50 -4.13 10.18
N LEU A 151 0.29 -4.75 9.01
CA LEU A 151 0.41 -4.13 7.69
C LEU A 151 -0.43 -2.85 7.52
N PRO A 152 -1.72 -2.76 7.94
CA PRO A 152 -2.48 -1.51 7.89
C PRO A 152 -1.80 -0.37 8.64
N THR A 153 -1.41 -0.62 9.90
CA THR A 153 -0.75 0.38 10.75
C THR A 153 0.58 0.83 10.16
N LEU A 154 1.38 -0.12 9.67
CA LEU A 154 2.66 0.18 9.02
C LEU A 154 2.47 1.06 7.77
N LEU A 155 1.45 0.78 6.94
CA LEU A 155 1.15 1.58 5.76
C LEU A 155 0.66 2.99 6.10
N TYR A 156 -0.13 3.16 7.16
CA TYR A 156 -0.55 4.49 7.62
C TYR A 156 0.62 5.32 8.16
N ILE A 157 1.49 4.69 8.95
CA ILE A 157 2.70 5.34 9.48
C ILE A 157 3.64 5.70 8.32
N SER A 158 3.91 4.76 7.40
CA SER A 158 4.80 4.99 6.27
C SER A 158 4.28 6.09 5.33
N THR A 159 2.97 6.17 5.12
CA THR A 159 2.35 7.24 4.31
C THR A 159 2.48 8.59 4.98
N THR A 160 2.31 8.65 6.30
CA THR A 160 2.48 9.88 7.09
C THR A 160 3.93 10.33 7.11
N LEU A 161 4.88 9.42 7.32
CA LEU A 161 6.31 9.71 7.19
C LEU A 161 6.66 10.12 5.74
N GLY A 162 6.02 9.50 4.76
CA GLY A 162 6.16 9.80 3.34
C GLY A 162 5.74 11.22 2.95
N LEU A 163 4.93 11.91 3.76
CA LEU A 163 4.57 13.32 3.56
C LEU A 163 5.78 14.23 3.83
N TYR A 164 6.56 13.94 4.88
CA TYR A 164 7.78 14.69 5.19
C TYR A 164 8.74 14.73 3.99
N PHE A 165 8.96 13.57 3.36
CA PHE A 165 9.82 13.49 2.18
C PHE A 165 9.25 14.27 0.98
N LYS A 166 7.92 14.29 0.78
CA LYS A 166 7.30 15.01 -0.33
C LYS A 166 7.45 16.52 -0.21
N VAL A 167 7.36 17.06 1.00
CA VAL A 167 7.55 18.50 1.24
C VAL A 167 8.94 18.97 0.80
N GLN A 168 9.95 18.10 0.88
CA GLN A 168 11.33 18.39 0.47
C GLN A 168 11.62 18.07 -1.01
N MET A 169 10.69 17.48 -1.74
CA MET A 169 10.90 17.13 -3.15
C MET A 169 10.56 18.32 -4.06
N PRO A 170 11.26 18.46 -5.20
CA PRO A 170 10.86 19.39 -6.25
C PRO A 170 9.43 19.10 -6.74
N HIS A 171 8.68 20.14 -7.07
CA HIS A 171 7.29 20.00 -7.51
C HIS A 171 7.14 19.16 -8.79
N GLY A 172 8.11 19.18 -9.70
CA GLY A 172 8.10 18.31 -10.88
C GLY A 172 8.14 16.81 -10.55
N VAL A 173 8.75 16.43 -9.41
CA VAL A 173 8.68 15.04 -8.91
C VAL A 173 7.30 14.77 -8.33
N LEU A 174 6.73 15.74 -7.60
CA LEU A 174 5.42 15.60 -6.96
C LEU A 174 4.28 15.43 -7.97
N GLU A 175 4.39 16.01 -9.15
CA GLU A 175 3.42 15.81 -10.24
C GLU A 175 3.33 14.36 -10.69
N HIS A 176 4.49 13.69 -10.81
CA HIS A 176 4.54 12.27 -11.11
C HIS A 176 3.86 11.45 -10.00
N TRP A 177 4.15 11.78 -8.74
CA TRP A 177 3.53 11.13 -7.58
C TRP A 177 2.01 11.34 -7.54
N MET A 178 1.54 12.55 -7.84
CA MET A 178 0.12 12.89 -7.90
C MET A 178 -0.57 12.10 -9.01
N THR A 179 0.01 12.09 -10.22
CA THR A 179 -0.52 11.36 -11.36
C THR A 179 -0.65 9.88 -11.06
N SER A 180 0.37 9.28 -10.44
CA SER A 180 0.34 7.88 -10.02
C SER A 180 -0.74 7.61 -8.96
N ALA A 181 -0.90 8.50 -7.99
CA ALA A 181 -1.91 8.37 -6.93
C ALA A 181 -3.34 8.49 -7.48
N VAL A 182 -3.60 9.46 -8.37
CA VAL A 182 -4.87 9.62 -9.06
C VAL A 182 -5.17 8.39 -9.92
N PHE A 183 -4.22 7.95 -10.75
CA PHE A 183 -4.39 6.76 -11.58
C PHE A 183 -4.77 5.52 -10.75
N THR A 184 -4.05 5.31 -9.64
CA THR A 184 -4.31 4.19 -8.72
C THR A 184 -5.73 4.26 -8.13
N LEU A 185 -6.15 5.45 -7.67
CA LEU A 185 -7.49 5.63 -7.13
C LEU A 185 -8.58 5.44 -8.17
N THR A 186 -8.39 5.97 -9.38
CA THR A 186 -9.33 5.80 -10.48
C THR A 186 -9.47 4.33 -10.85
N LEU A 187 -8.36 3.60 -10.92
CA LEU A 187 -8.37 2.16 -11.19
C LEU A 187 -9.11 1.39 -10.07
N GLN A 188 -8.83 1.71 -8.80
CA GLN A 188 -9.54 1.11 -7.67
C GLN A 188 -11.04 1.44 -7.66
N GLY A 189 -11.40 2.65 -8.08
CA GLY A 189 -12.79 3.07 -8.23
C GLY A 189 -13.50 2.33 -9.36
N ALA A 190 -12.85 2.22 -10.53
CA ALA A 190 -13.39 1.51 -11.69
C ALA A 190 -13.60 0.02 -11.40
N MET A 191 -12.62 -0.64 -10.78
CA MET A 191 -12.71 -2.08 -10.45
C MET A 191 -13.71 -2.41 -9.34
N ARG A 192 -14.28 -1.41 -8.65
CA ARG A 192 -15.30 -1.63 -7.62
C ARG A 192 -16.72 -1.71 -8.18
N GLN A 193 -16.93 -1.33 -9.44
CA GLN A 193 -18.25 -1.46 -10.05
C GLN A 193 -18.49 -2.94 -10.39
N PRO A 194 -19.56 -3.57 -9.85
CA PRO A 194 -19.96 -4.89 -10.32
C PRO A 194 -20.43 -4.77 -11.78
N ALA A 195 -19.98 -5.69 -12.63
CA ALA A 195 -20.54 -5.89 -13.96
C ALA A 195 -21.95 -6.48 -13.87
#